data_AF-A0A562SME8-F1
#
_entry.id   AF-A0A562SME8-F1
#
_cell.length_a   1.000
_cell.length_b   1.000
_cell.length_c   1.000
_cell.angle_alpha   90.00
_cell.angle_beta   90.00
_cell.angle_gamma   90.00
#
_symmetry.space_group_name_H-M   'P 1'
#
loop_
_entity.id
_entity.type
_entity.pdbx_description
1 polymer ?
#
loop_
_entity_poly.entity_id
_entity_poly.type
_entity_poly.pdbx_seq_one_letter_code
_entity_poly.pdbx_strand_id
1 'polypeptide(L)'
;MPGELAPVAKKCERCEAYPMPMRLMLMLVQCIVLFLIPFFVQGQTAAPSTKPRHETEYQMRNGSYLGFGQVYLGMGEIGFKVEVTNQQKTESTLEFRIDKPKGKIIGTLKIPYTGDTTYALKVPAKMGRSYGTHDLYLVAKGSGQFIISSFSFIHVY
;
A
#
# COMPACT_ATOMS: atom_id res chain seq x y z
N MET A 1 -57.44 71.55 -10.10
CA MET A 1 -58.39 70.99 -11.09
C MET A 1 -58.29 71.84 -12.34
N PRO A 2 -58.39 71.31 -13.58
CA PRO A 2 -58.10 69.99 -14.16
C PRO A 2 -56.88 70.13 -15.12
N GLY A 3 -56.41 69.21 -15.96
CA GLY A 3 -56.86 67.92 -16.44
C GLY A 3 -55.87 67.40 -17.50
N GLU A 4 -55.71 66.08 -17.50
CA GLU A 4 -55.64 65.17 -18.65
C GLU A 4 -54.66 65.38 -19.84
N LEU A 5 -54.04 64.24 -20.21
CA LEU A 5 -53.51 63.79 -21.52
C LEU A 5 -52.00 63.78 -21.81
N ALA A 6 -51.53 62.53 -21.90
CA ALA A 6 -50.63 61.92 -22.89
C ALA A 6 -49.13 61.76 -22.56
N PRO A 7 -48.59 60.52 -22.59
CA PRO A 7 -47.15 60.26 -22.57
C PRO A 7 -46.54 60.31 -23.98
N VAL A 8 -45.49 61.13 -24.15
CA VAL A 8 -44.67 61.20 -25.38
C VAL A 8 -43.37 60.39 -25.20
N ALA A 9 -43.41 59.18 -25.74
CA ALA A 9 -42.47 58.52 -26.65
C ALA A 9 -40.93 58.82 -26.63
N LYS A 10 -40.19 57.68 -26.64
CA LYS A 10 -38.90 57.32 -27.30
C LYS A 10 -37.56 57.75 -26.68
N LYS A 11 -36.63 56.78 -26.55
CA LYS A 11 -35.52 56.51 -27.51
C LYS A 11 -34.42 55.63 -26.86
N CYS A 12 -34.02 54.54 -27.53
CA CYS A 12 -32.64 54.00 -27.71
C CYS A 12 -32.77 52.53 -28.17
N GLU A 13 -32.73 52.18 -29.46
CA GLU A 13 -31.65 52.28 -30.45
C GLU A 13 -30.52 51.27 -30.21
N ARG A 14 -30.56 50.23 -31.07
CA ARG A 14 -29.44 49.55 -31.74
C ARG A 14 -28.83 48.30 -31.09
N CYS A 15 -29.25 47.17 -31.65
CA CYS A 15 -28.44 45.97 -31.85
C CYS A 15 -27.15 46.32 -32.61
N GLU A 16 -25.99 45.83 -32.19
CA GLU A 16 -24.92 45.44 -33.12
C GLU A 16 -24.00 44.42 -32.43
N ALA A 17 -23.82 43.28 -33.08
CA ALA A 17 -22.99 42.16 -32.65
C ALA A 17 -21.51 42.55 -32.70
N TYR A 18 -20.77 42.33 -31.61
CA TYR A 18 -19.31 42.47 -31.62
C TYR A 18 -18.66 41.19 -32.19
N PRO A 19 -17.90 41.26 -33.29
CA PRO A 19 -17.16 40.11 -33.81
C PRO A 19 -16.00 39.78 -32.87
N MET A 20 -16.06 38.59 -32.25
CA MET A 20 -15.02 38.11 -31.34
C MET A 20 -13.72 37.88 -32.14
N PRO A 21 -12.55 38.38 -31.68
CA PRO A 21 -11.31 38.22 -32.41
C PRO A 21 -10.97 36.72 -32.58
N MET A 22 -10.56 36.31 -33.77
CA MET A 22 -10.33 34.90 -34.17
C MET A 22 -9.38 34.15 -33.22
N ARG A 23 -8.46 34.86 -32.55
CA ARG A 23 -7.58 34.33 -31.50
C ARG A 23 -8.32 33.95 -30.20
N LEU A 24 -9.35 34.70 -29.82
CA LEU A 24 -10.17 34.46 -28.62
C LEU A 24 -11.16 33.32 -28.85
N MET A 25 -11.70 33.20 -30.06
CA MET A 25 -12.49 32.02 -30.48
C MET A 25 -11.64 30.74 -30.47
N LEU A 26 -10.40 30.80 -30.97
CA LEU A 26 -9.50 29.64 -30.98
C LEU A 26 -9.13 29.17 -29.57
N MET A 27 -8.91 30.10 -28.62
CA MET A 27 -8.65 29.79 -27.22
C MET A 27 -9.88 29.17 -26.53
N LEU A 28 -11.08 29.69 -26.79
CA LEU A 28 -12.31 29.14 -26.23
C LEU A 28 -12.59 27.72 -26.73
N VAL A 29 -12.37 27.44 -28.02
CA VAL A 29 -12.52 26.08 -28.59
C VAL A 29 -11.48 25.12 -28.01
N GLN A 30 -10.23 25.56 -27.83
CA GLN A 30 -9.16 24.71 -27.27
C GLN A 30 -9.39 24.40 -25.78
N CYS A 31 -9.95 25.33 -24.99
CA CYS A 31 -10.39 25.07 -23.62
C CYS A 31 -11.59 24.11 -23.55
N ILE A 32 -12.53 24.21 -24.49
CA ILE A 32 -13.71 23.33 -24.54
C ILE A 32 -13.31 21.89 -24.91
N VAL A 33 -12.36 21.70 -25.84
CA VAL A 33 -11.85 20.37 -26.21
C VAL A 33 -11.08 19.71 -25.05
N LEU A 34 -10.34 20.48 -24.25
CA LEU A 34 -9.67 19.97 -23.05
C LEU A 34 -10.63 19.62 -21.89
N PHE A 35 -11.79 20.28 -21.83
CA PHE A 35 -12.82 19.99 -20.81
C PHE A 35 -13.79 18.86 -21.21
N LEU A 36 -13.94 18.56 -22.52
CA LEU A 36 -14.87 17.56 -23.05
C LEU A 36 -14.24 16.20 -23.38
N ILE A 37 -12.97 15.96 -23.04
CA ILE A 37 -12.41 14.60 -23.00
C ILE A 37 -12.47 14.13 -21.55
N PRO A 38 -13.62 13.65 -21.03
CA PRO A 38 -13.55 12.76 -19.89
C PRO A 38 -12.72 11.58 -20.38
N PHE A 39 -11.57 11.42 -19.75
CA PHE A 39 -10.78 10.21 -19.74
C PHE A 39 -11.69 9.01 -19.96
N PHE A 40 -11.62 8.43 -21.17
CA PHE A 40 -12.05 7.07 -21.42
C PHE A 40 -11.08 6.16 -20.63
N VAL A 41 -11.18 6.18 -19.30
CA VAL A 41 -10.68 5.12 -18.45
C VAL A 41 -11.69 3.98 -18.64
N GLN A 42 -11.40 3.15 -19.64
CA GLN A 42 -12.03 1.86 -19.74
C GLN A 42 -11.72 1.05 -18.49
N GLY A 43 -12.78 0.65 -17.80
CA GLY A 43 -12.87 -0.65 -17.17
C GLY A 43 -12.39 -0.71 -15.73
N GLN A 44 -13.32 -0.56 -14.79
CA GLN A 44 -13.38 -1.50 -13.67
C GLN A 44 -14.82 -1.99 -13.53
N THR A 45 -15.05 -3.13 -14.18
CA THR A 45 -16.11 -4.09 -13.86
C THR A 45 -16.17 -4.33 -12.36
N ALA A 46 -17.41 -4.39 -11.85
CA ALA A 46 -17.86 -5.01 -10.60
C ALA A 46 -16.83 -5.08 -9.46
N ALA A 47 -17.12 -4.34 -8.38
CA ALA A 47 -16.48 -4.49 -7.09
C ALA A 47 -16.24 -5.99 -6.77
N PRO A 48 -14.98 -6.43 -6.62
CA PRO A 48 -14.72 -7.79 -6.19
C PRO A 48 -15.23 -7.92 -4.76
N SER A 49 -16.06 -8.93 -4.55
CA SER A 49 -16.51 -9.37 -3.22
C SER A 49 -15.30 -9.53 -2.30
N THR A 50 -15.23 -8.70 -1.27
CA THR A 50 -14.19 -8.71 -0.24
C THR A 50 -14.32 -9.95 0.63
N LYS A 51 -13.95 -11.12 0.10
CA LYS A 51 -13.22 -12.09 0.92
C LYS A 51 -11.82 -11.50 1.13
N PRO A 52 -11.28 -11.46 2.35
CA PRO A 52 -9.88 -11.08 2.54
C PRO A 52 -9.04 -12.04 1.70
N ARG A 53 -8.51 -11.52 0.59
CA ARG A 53 -7.56 -12.22 -0.25
C ARG A 53 -6.34 -12.42 0.62
N HIS A 54 -5.92 -13.66 0.85
CA HIS A 54 -4.60 -13.94 1.44
C HIS A 54 -3.56 -13.36 0.46
N GLU A 55 -3.21 -12.09 0.63
CA GLU A 55 -2.60 -11.33 -0.46
C GLU A 55 -1.10 -11.62 -0.61
N THR A 56 -0.48 -12.40 0.28
CA THR A 56 0.83 -12.99 -0.05
C THR A 56 1.17 -14.21 0.80
N GLU A 57 0.89 -15.41 0.26
CA GLU A 57 1.44 -16.65 0.80
C GLU A 57 2.86 -16.86 0.24
N TYR A 58 3.85 -16.93 1.13
CA TYR A 58 5.25 -17.14 0.76
C TYR A 58 5.65 -18.58 1.01
N GLN A 59 5.89 -19.33 -0.08
CA GLN A 59 6.42 -20.69 0.02
C GLN A 59 7.90 -20.65 0.41
N MET A 60 8.21 -21.21 1.57
CA MET A 60 9.54 -21.25 2.14
C MET A 60 10.11 -22.66 2.06
N ARG A 61 11.30 -22.77 1.47
CA ARG A 61 12.11 -24.00 1.41
C ARG A 61 13.47 -23.74 2.01
N ASN A 62 14.26 -24.78 2.21
CA ASN A 62 15.62 -24.63 2.72
C ASN A 62 16.44 -23.64 1.87
N GLY A 63 16.93 -22.57 2.49
CA GLY A 63 17.69 -21.52 1.83
C GLY A 63 16.87 -20.39 1.22
N SER A 64 15.54 -20.52 1.15
CA SER A 64 14.65 -19.40 0.83
C SER A 64 14.75 -18.31 1.90
N TYR A 65 14.63 -17.07 1.48
CA TYR A 65 14.60 -15.95 2.41
C TYR A 65 13.65 -14.85 1.95
N LEU A 66 13.11 -14.11 2.93
CA LEU A 66 12.38 -12.86 2.72
C LEU A 66 13.20 -11.72 3.30
N GLY A 67 13.41 -10.66 2.51
CA GLY A 67 14.14 -9.47 2.93
C GLY A 67 13.20 -8.29 3.11
N PHE A 68 13.34 -7.60 4.24
CA PHE A 68 12.64 -6.37 4.57
C PHE A 68 13.70 -5.28 4.78
N GLY A 69 13.74 -4.31 3.87
CA GLY A 69 14.69 -3.22 3.95
C GLY A 69 14.31 -2.18 4.98
N GLN A 70 15.30 -1.51 5.57
CA GLN A 70 15.11 -0.34 6.44
C GLN A 70 14.16 -0.57 7.64
N VAL A 71 14.25 -1.73 8.29
CA VAL A 71 13.49 -2.02 9.50
C VAL A 71 14.13 -1.33 10.70
N TYR A 72 13.36 -0.54 11.43
CA TYR A 72 13.84 0.13 12.64
C TYR A 72 13.79 -0.80 13.86
N LEU A 73 14.96 -1.27 14.28
CA LEU A 73 15.16 -2.04 15.49
C LEU A 73 15.60 -1.10 16.62
N GLY A 74 14.64 -0.43 17.27
CA GLY A 74 14.90 0.53 18.34
C GLY A 74 15.63 -0.06 19.56
N MET A 75 15.86 0.76 20.59
CA MET A 75 16.60 0.36 21.81
C MET A 75 15.83 -0.61 22.74
N GLY A 76 14.61 -1.02 22.38
CA GLY A 76 13.70 -1.81 23.20
C GLY A 76 13.57 -3.28 22.76
N GLU A 77 12.65 -4.00 23.42
CA GLU A 77 12.30 -5.37 23.03
C GLU A 77 11.37 -5.34 21.82
N ILE A 78 11.71 -6.11 20.78
CA ILE A 78 10.92 -6.20 19.55
C ILE A 78 10.43 -7.63 19.43
N GLY A 79 9.12 -7.77 19.28
CA GLY A 79 8.50 -9.02 18.92
C GLY A 79 8.26 -9.12 17.42
N PHE A 80 8.28 -10.33 16.93
CA PHE A 80 7.88 -10.70 15.58
C PHE A 80 6.69 -11.64 15.68
N LYS A 81 5.63 -11.35 14.93
CA LYS A 81 4.50 -12.24 14.74
C LYS A 81 4.58 -12.79 13.33
N VAL A 82 4.58 -14.12 13.22
CA VAL A 82 4.66 -14.82 11.95
C VAL A 82 3.59 -15.90 11.93
N GLU A 83 2.76 -15.87 10.90
CA GLU A 83 1.76 -16.90 10.67
C GLU A 83 2.31 -17.92 9.70
N VAL A 84 2.39 -19.17 10.15
CA VAL A 84 3.05 -20.24 9.42
C VAL A 84 2.16 -21.45 9.30
N THR A 85 2.10 -21.98 8.09
CA THR A 85 1.39 -23.21 7.75
C THR A 85 2.41 -24.27 7.38
N ASN A 86 2.49 -25.34 8.16
CA ASN A 86 3.39 -26.46 7.89
C ASN A 86 2.58 -27.77 7.83
N GLN A 87 2.31 -28.19 6.59
CA GLN A 87 1.59 -29.43 6.29
C GLN A 87 2.52 -30.66 6.26
N GLN A 88 3.81 -30.51 6.53
CA GLN A 88 4.78 -31.61 6.52
C GLN A 88 5.31 -31.88 7.92
N LYS A 89 5.37 -33.15 8.32
CA LYS A 89 5.96 -33.57 9.60
C LYS A 89 7.49 -33.54 9.53
N THR A 90 8.03 -32.34 9.39
CA THR A 90 9.46 -32.07 9.19
C THR A 90 9.93 -30.97 10.14
N GLU A 91 11.14 -31.13 10.66
CA GLU A 91 11.77 -30.15 11.53
C GLU A 91 12.25 -28.96 10.68
N SER A 92 11.44 -27.91 10.65
CA SER A 92 11.75 -26.66 9.96
C SER A 92 12.01 -25.55 10.96
N THR A 93 12.93 -24.65 10.62
CA THR A 93 13.34 -23.53 11.47
C THR A 93 13.37 -22.26 10.64
N LEU A 94 12.85 -21.18 11.20
CA LEU A 94 12.90 -19.84 10.63
C LEU A 94 13.88 -19.00 11.46
N GLU A 95 14.94 -18.53 10.81
CA GLU A 95 15.93 -17.66 11.43
C GLU A 95 15.70 -16.21 11.03
N PHE A 96 15.78 -15.32 12.00
CA PHE A 96 15.72 -13.88 11.79
C PHE A 96 17.14 -13.35 11.81
N ARG A 97 17.56 -12.73 10.71
CA ARG A 97 18.93 -12.24 10.48
C ARG A 97 18.92 -10.77 10.10
N ILE A 98 19.97 -10.03 10.42
CA ILE A 98 20.09 -8.61 10.09
C ILE A 98 21.28 -8.32 9.17
N ASP A 99 21.20 -7.21 8.45
CA ASP A 99 22.16 -6.67 7.47
C ASP A 99 22.33 -7.52 6.20
N LYS A 100 22.39 -8.84 6.33
CA LYS A 100 22.59 -9.78 5.23
C LYS A 100 21.78 -11.07 5.44
N PRO A 101 21.42 -11.81 4.36
CA PRO A 101 20.82 -13.15 4.47
C PRO A 101 21.71 -14.15 5.22
N LYS A 102 23.03 -13.93 5.22
CA LYS A 102 24.02 -14.69 6.02
C LYS A 102 24.61 -13.88 7.19
N GLY A 103 23.87 -12.86 7.63
CA GLY A 103 24.27 -11.96 8.69
C GLY A 103 24.03 -12.53 10.09
N LYS A 104 24.07 -11.63 11.07
CA LYS A 104 23.89 -11.97 12.49
C LYS A 104 22.46 -12.45 12.74
N ILE A 105 22.32 -13.58 13.43
CA ILE A 105 21.03 -14.11 13.86
C ILE A 105 20.57 -13.34 15.11
N ILE A 106 19.36 -12.79 15.05
CA ILE A 106 18.72 -12.08 16.17
C ILE A 106 17.66 -12.94 16.85
N GLY A 107 17.12 -13.94 16.17
CA GLY A 107 16.12 -14.83 16.72
C GLY A 107 15.95 -16.09 15.87
N THR A 108 15.40 -17.13 16.50
CA THR A 108 15.16 -18.42 15.85
C THR A 108 13.81 -18.94 16.29
N LEU A 109 12.97 -19.32 15.33
CA LEU A 109 11.66 -19.90 15.55
C LEU A 109 11.63 -21.32 14.97
N LYS A 110 11.38 -22.31 15.81
CA LYS A 110 11.13 -23.68 15.36
C LYS A 110 9.68 -23.79 14.90
N ILE A 111 9.46 -24.33 13.71
CA ILE A 111 8.14 -24.50 13.10
C ILE A 111 7.75 -25.97 13.23
N PRO A 112 6.86 -26.33 14.18
CA PRO A 112 6.37 -27.69 14.29
C PRO A 112 5.36 -28.00 13.18
N TYR A 113 4.97 -29.26 13.05
CA TYR A 113 3.85 -29.66 12.20
C TYR A 113 2.56 -29.03 12.70
N THR A 114 2.00 -28.10 11.93
CA THR A 114 0.81 -27.37 12.31
C THR A 114 0.05 -26.99 11.04
N GLY A 115 -1.18 -27.49 10.95
CA GLY A 115 -2.02 -27.39 9.76
C GLY A 115 -2.32 -25.96 9.32
N ASP A 116 -2.24 -24.99 10.25
CA ASP A 116 -2.22 -23.52 10.08
C ASP A 116 -2.04 -22.92 11.49
N THR A 117 -0.89 -22.32 11.85
CA THR A 117 -0.71 -21.79 13.21
C THR A 117 0.07 -20.48 13.25
N THR A 118 -0.42 -19.54 14.05
CA THR A 118 0.25 -18.25 14.28
C THR A 118 1.26 -18.37 15.41
N TYR A 119 2.52 -18.03 15.12
CA TYR A 119 3.60 -17.96 16.10
C TYR A 119 3.97 -16.51 16.40
N ALA A 120 4.15 -16.20 17.68
CA ALA A 120 4.73 -14.93 18.10
C ALA A 120 6.04 -15.21 18.83
N LEU A 121 7.14 -14.68 18.28
CA LEU A 121 8.46 -14.74 18.90
C LEU A 121 8.80 -13.36 19.44
N LYS A 122 9.01 -13.25 20.75
CA LYS A 122 9.61 -12.06 21.34
C LYS A 122 11.12 -12.22 21.29
N VAL A 123 11.81 -11.27 20.67
CA VAL A 123 13.27 -11.25 20.66
C VAL A 123 13.72 -10.27 21.73
N PRO A 124 14.32 -10.76 22.84
CA PRO A 124 14.67 -9.90 23.97
C PRO A 124 15.64 -8.79 23.54
N ALA A 125 15.47 -7.60 24.13
CA ALA A 125 16.25 -6.37 23.86
C ALA A 125 17.77 -6.51 24.05
N LYS A 126 18.25 -7.67 24.51
CA LYS A 126 19.67 -8.06 24.54
C LYS A 126 20.23 -8.31 23.13
N MET A 127 19.67 -7.66 22.11
CA MET A 127 20.23 -7.50 20.77
C MET A 127 21.51 -6.64 20.88
N GLY A 128 22.60 -7.24 21.40
CA GLY A 128 23.85 -6.53 21.66
C GLY A 128 24.24 -5.62 20.48
N ARG A 129 24.16 -4.30 20.70
CA ARG A 129 24.52 -3.22 19.76
C ARG A 129 23.88 -3.26 18.36
N SER A 130 22.85 -4.07 18.13
CA SER A 130 22.17 -4.14 16.81
C SER A 130 20.93 -3.24 16.80
N TYR A 131 21.13 -2.00 17.25
CA TYR A 131 20.10 -0.97 17.34
C TYR A 131 20.16 -0.08 16.10
N GLY A 132 19.00 0.44 15.71
CA GLY A 132 18.85 1.35 14.59
C GLY A 132 18.19 0.70 13.38
N THR A 133 18.40 1.29 12.22
CA THR A 133 17.79 0.83 10.98
C THR A 133 18.66 -0.25 10.33
N HIS A 134 18.10 -1.43 10.15
CA HIS A 134 18.76 -2.59 9.54
C HIS A 134 17.86 -3.25 8.49
N ASP A 135 18.47 -3.97 7.56
CA ASP A 135 17.73 -4.85 6.67
C ASP A 135 17.49 -6.19 7.40
N LEU A 136 16.23 -6.58 7.53
CA LEU A 136 15.82 -7.81 8.19
C LEU A 136 15.61 -8.92 7.15
N TYR A 137 16.19 -10.08 7.42
CA TYR A 137 16.08 -11.27 6.58
C TYR A 137 15.50 -12.44 7.38
N LEU A 138 14.37 -12.97 6.91
CA LEU A 138 13.77 -14.20 7.40
C LEU A 138 14.28 -15.35 6.54
N VAL A 139 15.08 -16.25 7.11
CA VAL A 139 15.73 -17.34 6.37
C VAL A 139 15.17 -18.68 6.81
N ALA A 140 14.63 -19.43 5.86
CA ALA A 140 14.11 -20.77 6.10
C ALA A 140 15.25 -21.80 6.09
N LYS A 141 15.24 -22.66 7.10
CA LYS A 141 16.20 -23.75 7.31
C LYS A 141 15.46 -25.04 7.65
N GLY A 142 16.06 -26.16 7.29
CA GLY A 142 15.50 -27.50 7.54
C GLY A 142 15.19 -28.24 6.25
N SER A 143 14.65 -29.45 6.37
CA SER A 143 14.29 -30.30 5.23
C SER A 143 12.84 -30.11 4.75
N GLY A 144 12.02 -29.40 5.53
CA GLY A 144 10.62 -29.18 5.25
C GLY A 144 10.31 -28.01 4.35
N GLN A 145 9.11 -28.04 3.77
CA GLN A 145 8.47 -26.88 3.15
C GLN A 145 7.35 -26.37 4.05
N PHE A 146 7.31 -25.05 4.25
CA PHE A 146 6.23 -24.37 4.96
C PHE A 146 5.83 -23.08 4.23
N ILE A 147 4.67 -22.54 4.56
CA ILE A 147 4.12 -21.32 3.97
C ILE A 147 4.06 -20.25 5.05
N ILE A 148 4.50 -19.03 4.75
CA ILE A 148 4.28 -17.87 5.60
C ILE A 148 3.10 -17.09 5.01
N SER A 149 2.02 -16.94 5.79
CA SER A 149 0.81 -16.24 5.35
C SER A 149 0.84 -14.76 5.75
N SER A 150 1.43 -14.45 6.91
CA SER A 150 1.52 -13.08 7.40
C SER A 150 2.76 -12.86 8.28
N PHE A 151 3.27 -11.63 8.25
CA PHE A 151 4.39 -11.17 9.07
C PHE A 151 4.10 -9.78 9.61
N SER A 152 4.26 -9.57 10.91
CA SER A 152 4.12 -8.25 11.54
C SER A 152 5.03 -8.06 12.74
N PHE A 153 5.28 -6.79 13.08
CA PHE A 153 6.07 -6.40 14.24
C PHE A 153 5.17 -6.21 15.46
N ILE A 154 5.65 -6.65 16.62
CA ILE A 154 5.04 -6.40 17.92
C ILE A 154 5.98 -5.44 18.65
N HIS A 155 5.52 -4.22 18.90
CA HIS A 155 6.21 -3.30 19.78
C HIS A 155 5.88 -3.68 21.23
N VAL A 156 6.91 -4.05 21.98
CA VAL A 156 6.79 -4.26 23.43
C VAL A 156 7.19 -2.93 24.07
N TYR A 157 6.18 -2.20 24.56
CA TYR A 157 6.35 -0.94 25.28
C TYR A 157 6.78 -1.18 26.72
#